data_AF-A0A0J8AXR6-F1
#
_entry.id   AF-A0A0J8AXR6-F1
#
_cell.length_a   1.000
_cell.length_b   1.000
_cell.length_c   1.000
_cell.angle_alpha   90.00
_cell.angle_beta   90.00
_cell.angle_gamma   90.00
#
_symmetry.space_group_name_H-M   'P 1'
#
loop_
_entity.id
_entity.type
_entity.pdbx_description
1 polymer ?
#
loop_
_entity_poly.entity_id
_entity_poly.type
_entity_poly.pdbx_seq_one_letter_code
_entity_poly.pdbx_strand_id
1 'polypeptide(L)'
;LPTISFIPRSVVEESWANSVNRSVLVRKDSRSSVDSDKKPKTKYDLPDMKQSENFGIVLKNSPPIDQLASALQSLDETVISGEVLARIFQALPRKDDIDFVSSISEELNQSNASTAVLYVKVELSLRFDTGANPACL
;
A
#
# COMPACT_ATOMS: atom_id res chain seq x y z
N LEU A 1 -23.74 -30.64 12.88
CA LEU A 1 -23.06 -29.33 13.03
C LEU A 1 -21.57 -29.61 13.07
N PRO A 2 -20.74 -29.03 12.18
CA PRO A 2 -19.31 -29.27 12.24
C PRO A 2 -18.73 -28.59 13.48
N THR A 3 -18.00 -29.35 14.27
CA THR A 3 -17.31 -28.91 15.48
C THR A 3 -16.18 -27.99 15.07
N ILE A 4 -16.28 -26.69 15.37
CA ILE A 4 -15.16 -25.77 15.25
C ILE A 4 -14.18 -26.17 16.34
N SER A 5 -13.09 -26.84 15.98
CA SER A 5 -12.01 -27.16 16.90
C SER A 5 -11.37 -25.85 17.35
N PHE A 6 -11.54 -25.51 18.63
CA PHE A 6 -10.82 -24.41 19.27
C PHE A 6 -9.33 -24.71 19.19
N ILE A 7 -8.58 -23.93 18.40
CA ILE A 7 -7.13 -23.98 18.39
C ILE A 7 -6.67 -23.45 19.76
N PRO A 8 -5.94 -24.23 20.56
CA PRO A 8 -5.47 -23.78 21.85
C PRO A 8 -4.54 -22.57 21.68
N ARG A 9 -4.74 -21.55 22.52
CA ARG A 9 -3.93 -20.32 22.53
C ARG A 9 -2.43 -20.60 22.58
N SER A 10 -2.02 -21.64 23.29
CA SER A 10 -0.63 -22.09 23.38
C SER A 10 -0.01 -22.46 22.03
N VAL A 11 -0.79 -23.03 21.10
CA VAL A 11 -0.32 -23.40 19.76
C VAL A 11 -0.05 -22.16 18.91
N VAL A 12 -0.90 -21.13 19.05
CA VAL A 12 -0.71 -19.85 18.36
C VAL A 12 0.52 -19.12 18.92
N GLU A 13 0.64 -19.08 20.25
CA GLU A 13 1.77 -18.43 20.94
C GLU A 13 3.10 -19.12 20.64
N GLU A 14 3.15 -20.45 20.56
CA GLU A 14 4.34 -21.21 20.17
C GLU A 14 4.73 -20.99 18.71
N SER A 15 3.74 -20.91 17.80
CA SER A 15 3.99 -20.59 16.39
C SER A 15 4.58 -19.19 16.20
N TRP A 16 4.16 -18.22 17.03
CA TRP A 16 4.70 -16.85 17.00
C TRP A 16 6.09 -16.77 17.63
N ALA A 17 6.30 -17.44 18.76
CA ALA A 17 7.59 -17.51 19.44
C ALA A 17 8.70 -18.14 18.56
N ASN A 18 8.35 -19.15 17.76
CA ASN A 18 9.30 -19.83 16.88
C ASN A 18 9.63 -19.07 15.58
N SER A 19 8.87 -18.03 15.24
CA SER A 19 9.13 -17.22 14.03
C SER A 19 10.28 -16.20 14.19
N VAL A 20 10.83 -16.05 15.41
CA VAL A 20 11.93 -15.12 15.75
C VAL A 20 13.31 -15.79 15.64
N ASN A 21 13.48 -16.69 14.66
CA ASN A 21 14.80 -17.21 14.27
C ASN A 21 15.20 -16.77 12.85
N ARG A 22 14.88 -15.52 12.49
CA ARG A 22 15.62 -14.85 11.41
C ARG A 22 16.96 -14.41 11.99
N SER A 23 17.99 -15.16 11.62
CA SER A 23 19.39 -14.84 11.85
C SER A 23 19.65 -13.36 11.57
N VAL A 24 19.93 -12.61 12.64
CA VAL A 24 20.54 -11.30 12.54
C VAL A 24 21.95 -11.52 12.01
N LEU A 25 22.13 -11.42 10.69
CA LEU A 25 23.45 -11.35 10.09
C LEU A 25 24.03 -9.96 10.41
N VAL A 26 24.56 -9.81 11.62
CA VAL A 26 25.42 -8.69 11.99
C VAL A 26 26.72 -8.84 11.19
N ARG A 27 26.83 -8.17 10.04
CA ARG A 27 28.14 -7.96 9.40
C ARG A 27 28.83 -6.80 10.11
N LYS A 28 29.84 -7.14 10.92
CA LYS A 28 30.83 -6.21 11.47
C LYS A 28 32.01 -6.11 10.49
N ASP A 29 32.50 -4.88 10.34
CA ASP A 29 33.38 -4.36 9.29
C ASP A 29 34.72 -5.05 9.06
N SER A 30 35.23 -4.96 7.83
CA SER A 30 36.67 -4.78 7.53
C SER A 30 36.93 -4.20 6.13
N ARG A 31 36.97 -2.86 6.06
CA ARG A 31 37.91 -1.99 5.33
C ARG A 31 38.35 -2.35 3.89
N SER A 32 37.77 -1.63 2.91
CA SER A 32 38.48 -0.94 1.81
C SER A 32 37.47 0.00 1.11
N SER A 33 37.43 1.29 1.45
CA SER A 33 38.13 2.40 0.79
C SER A 33 37.48 2.86 -0.52
N VAL A 34 36.92 4.08 -0.44
CA VAL A 34 36.48 5.01 -1.50
C VAL A 34 35.18 4.63 -2.25
N ASP A 35 34.03 5.20 -1.88
CA ASP A 35 33.54 6.47 -2.44
C ASP A 35 32.11 6.80 -1.92
N SER A 36 31.95 8.02 -1.42
CA SER A 36 30.72 8.84 -1.33
C SER A 36 29.36 8.23 -0.92
N ASP A 37 28.90 8.64 0.28
CA ASP A 37 27.51 8.79 0.76
C ASP A 37 26.37 8.28 -0.15
N LYS A 38 25.88 7.06 0.11
CA LYS A 38 24.49 6.69 -0.19
C LYS A 38 23.91 5.89 0.95
N LYS A 39 23.23 6.57 1.90
CA LYS A 39 22.22 5.93 2.76
C LYS A 39 21.23 5.19 1.83
N PRO A 40 20.85 3.93 2.09
CA PRO A 40 19.73 3.33 1.38
C PRO A 40 18.49 4.16 1.73
N LYS A 41 17.93 4.91 0.75
CA LYS A 41 16.61 5.54 0.92
C LYS A 41 15.62 4.41 1.15
N THR A 42 15.17 4.24 2.39
CA THR A 42 14.15 3.26 2.73
C THR A 42 12.88 3.70 2.02
N LYS A 43 12.48 2.95 0.99
CA LYS A 43 11.26 3.24 0.24
C LYS A 43 10.08 2.86 1.14
N TYR A 44 9.17 3.80 1.41
CA TYR A 44 7.94 3.54 2.15
C TYR A 44 7.15 2.43 1.47
N ASP A 45 6.68 1.46 2.25
CA ASP A 45 5.81 0.40 1.80
C ASP A 45 4.71 0.15 2.84
N LEU A 46 3.62 -0.49 2.43
CA LEU A 46 2.50 -0.77 3.34
C LEU A 46 2.91 -1.77 4.43
N PRO A 47 2.28 -1.68 5.63
CA PRO A 47 2.60 -2.58 6.75
C PRO A 47 2.28 -4.05 6.43
N ASP A 48 1.23 -4.31 5.65
CA ASP A 48 0.91 -5.65 5.14
C ASP A 48 1.53 -5.85 3.74
N MET A 49 2.65 -6.59 3.67
CA MET A 49 3.33 -6.88 2.41
C MET A 49 2.44 -7.62 1.41
N LYS A 50 1.54 -8.49 1.88
CA LYS A 50 0.61 -9.21 0.99
C LYS A 50 -0.40 -8.25 0.37
N GLN A 51 -0.86 -7.27 1.13
CA GLN A 51 -1.73 -6.21 0.62
C GLN A 51 -0.98 -5.34 -0.41
N SER A 52 0.28 -4.98 -0.13
CA SER A 52 1.13 -4.26 -1.09
C SER A 52 1.30 -5.03 -2.41
N GLU A 53 1.57 -6.33 -2.34
CA GLU A 53 1.67 -7.21 -3.51
C GLU A 53 0.33 -7.29 -4.27
N ASN A 54 -0.80 -7.42 -3.57
CA ASN A 54 -2.12 -7.44 -4.19
C ASN A 54 -2.41 -6.14 -4.96
N PHE A 55 -2.08 -4.98 -4.38
CA PHE A 55 -2.18 -3.71 -5.10
C PHE A 55 -1.25 -3.68 -6.31
N GLY A 56 -0.03 -4.20 -6.19
CA GLY A 56 0.88 -4.34 -7.33
C GLY A 56 0.28 -5.16 -8.48
N ILE A 57 -0.45 -6.24 -8.18
CA ILE A 57 -1.13 -7.08 -9.18
C ILE A 57 -2.28 -6.32 -9.85
N VAL A 58 -3.11 -5.65 -9.07
CA VAL A 58 -4.27 -4.88 -9.57
C VAL A 58 -3.81 -3.73 -10.46
N LEU A 59 -2.78 -3.01 -10.03
CA LEU A 59 -2.24 -1.84 -10.72
C LEU A 59 -1.32 -2.19 -11.90
N LYS A 60 -0.99 -3.47 -12.10
CA LYS A 60 -0.14 -3.89 -13.23
C LYS A 60 -0.75 -3.55 -14.59
N ASN A 61 -2.08 -3.59 -14.67
CA ASN A 61 -2.84 -3.29 -15.88
C ASN A 61 -3.51 -1.91 -15.82
N SER A 62 -3.24 -1.12 -14.79
CA SER A 62 -3.74 0.25 -14.69
C SER A 62 -2.80 1.22 -15.40
N PRO A 63 -3.29 2.42 -15.76
CA PRO A 63 -2.44 3.53 -16.13
C PRO A 63 -1.40 3.84 -15.02
N PRO A 64 -0.31 4.55 -15.35
CA PRO A 64 0.61 5.09 -14.36
C PRO A 64 -0.14 5.87 -13.27
N ILE A 65 0.32 5.80 -12.02
CA ILE A 65 -0.30 6.43 -10.83
C ILE A 65 -0.73 7.90 -11.09
N ASP A 66 0.11 8.68 -11.75
CA ASP A 66 -0.15 10.11 -12.00
C ASP A 66 -1.35 10.32 -12.96
N GLN A 67 -1.51 9.42 -13.95
CA GLN A 67 -2.66 9.41 -14.86
C GLN A 67 -3.89 8.81 -14.19
N LEU A 68 -3.68 7.77 -13.37
CA LEU A 68 -4.74 7.09 -12.65
C LEU A 68 -5.49 8.06 -11.72
N ALA A 69 -4.77 8.90 -10.97
CA ALA A 69 -5.37 9.90 -10.09
C ALA A 69 -6.30 10.86 -10.85
N SER A 70 -5.82 11.38 -11.97
CA SER A 70 -6.59 12.30 -12.81
C SER A 70 -7.81 11.62 -13.42
N ALA A 71 -7.64 10.41 -13.95
CA ALA A 71 -8.71 9.65 -14.59
C ALA A 71 -9.78 9.15 -13.60
N LEU A 72 -9.40 8.77 -12.38
CA LEU A 72 -10.36 8.45 -11.31
C LEU A 72 -11.14 9.70 -10.88
N GLN A 73 -10.48 10.84 -10.77
CA GLN A 73 -11.11 12.11 -10.39
C GLN A 73 -12.10 12.62 -11.46
N SER A 74 -11.77 12.46 -12.74
CA SER A 74 -12.63 12.88 -13.87
C SER A 74 -13.61 11.80 -14.35
N LEU A 75 -13.56 10.60 -13.77
CA LEU A 75 -14.28 9.41 -14.23
C LEU A 75 -14.09 9.17 -15.74
N ASP A 76 -12.86 9.29 -16.22
CA ASP A 76 -12.54 9.17 -17.65
C ASP A 76 -12.43 7.70 -18.08
N GLU A 77 -13.50 7.21 -18.71
CA GLU A 77 -13.62 5.86 -19.25
C GLU A 77 -12.69 5.58 -20.43
N THR A 78 -12.11 6.60 -21.06
CA THR A 78 -11.14 6.43 -22.16
C THR A 78 -9.75 6.04 -21.65
N VAL A 79 -9.44 6.37 -20.40
CA VAL A 79 -8.14 6.12 -19.74
C VAL A 79 -8.21 4.90 -18.82
N ILE A 80 -9.31 4.73 -18.08
CA ILE A 80 -9.53 3.58 -17.21
C ILE A 80 -10.70 2.77 -17.77
N SER A 81 -10.41 1.57 -18.26
CA SER A 81 -11.48 0.66 -18.68
C SER A 81 -12.34 0.24 -17.49
N GLY A 82 -13.63 0.00 -17.71
CA GLY A 82 -14.55 -0.42 -16.65
C GLY A 82 -14.10 -1.70 -15.93
N GLU A 83 -13.38 -2.61 -16.60
CA GLU A 83 -12.80 -3.79 -15.98
C GLU A 83 -11.68 -3.43 -14.98
N VAL A 84 -10.78 -2.52 -15.36
CA VAL A 84 -9.70 -2.05 -14.48
C VAL A 84 -10.30 -1.29 -13.30
N LEU A 85 -11.29 -0.44 -13.55
CA LEU A 85 -12.02 0.28 -12.51
C LEU A 85 -12.69 -0.67 -11.51
N ALA A 86 -13.34 -1.74 -11.98
CA ALA A 86 -13.93 -2.75 -11.12
C ALA A 86 -12.88 -3.46 -10.24
N ARG A 87 -11.69 -3.74 -10.78
CA ARG A 87 -10.58 -4.34 -10.00
C ARG A 87 -10.02 -3.38 -8.96
N ILE A 88 -9.91 -2.09 -9.30
CA ILE A 88 -9.52 -1.03 -8.36
C ILE A 88 -10.52 -0.96 -7.19
N PHE A 89 -11.82 -0.95 -7.48
CA PHE A 89 -12.86 -0.96 -6.44
C PHE A 89 -12.94 -2.25 -5.62
N GLN A 90 -12.45 -3.38 -6.13
CA GLN A 90 -12.31 -4.61 -5.34
C GLN A 90 -11.10 -4.57 -4.41
N ALA A 91 -10.14 -3.69 -4.68
CA ALA A 91 -8.90 -3.52 -3.94
C ALA A 91 -8.85 -2.12 -3.32
N LEU A 92 -9.79 -1.86 -2.41
CA LEU A 92 -9.79 -0.63 -1.61
C LEU A 92 -8.76 -0.73 -0.47
N PRO A 93 -8.11 0.40 -0.11
CA PRO A 93 -7.26 0.49 1.07
C PRO A 93 -8.01 0.10 2.34
N ARG A 94 -7.37 -0.66 3.23
CA ARG A 94 -7.91 -0.93 4.57
C ARG A 94 -7.67 0.29 5.45
N LYS A 95 -8.38 0.35 6.59
CA LYS A 95 -8.19 1.41 7.58
C LYS A 95 -6.72 1.55 8.00
N ASP A 96 -6.04 0.44 8.27
CA ASP A 96 -4.63 0.45 8.70
C ASP A 96 -3.70 1.02 7.61
N ASP A 97 -3.99 0.76 6.34
CA ASP A 97 -3.24 1.31 5.21
C ASP A 97 -3.43 2.83 5.12
N ILE A 98 -4.67 3.30 5.32
CA ILE A 98 -5.04 4.72 5.32
C ILE A 98 -4.36 5.45 6.48
N ASP A 99 -4.45 4.90 7.69
CA ASP A 99 -3.87 5.49 8.90
C ASP A 99 -2.34 5.56 8.75
N PHE A 100 -1.70 4.52 8.21
CA PHE A 100 -0.28 4.51 7.90
C PHE A 100 0.10 5.62 6.91
N VAL A 101 -0.54 5.68 5.75
CA VAL A 101 -0.20 6.67 4.70
C VAL A 101 -0.49 8.09 5.18
N SER A 102 -1.56 8.30 5.94
CA SER A 102 -1.91 9.60 6.53
C SER A 102 -0.93 10.05 7.61
N SER A 103 -0.24 9.11 8.27
CA SER A 103 0.79 9.42 9.29
C SER A 103 2.12 9.90 8.70
N ILE A 104 2.34 9.68 7.40
CA ILE A 104 3.58 10.08 6.74
C ILE A 104 3.55 11.58 6.47
N SER A 105 4.41 12.33 7.15
CA SER A 105 4.55 13.78 6.98
C SER A 105 5.32 14.20 5.72
N GLU A 106 6.04 13.27 5.09
CA GLU A 106 6.84 13.52 3.90
C GLU A 106 6.01 13.52 2.61
N GLU A 107 6.45 14.30 1.63
CA GLU A 107 5.86 14.25 0.30
C GLU A 107 6.19 12.92 -0.41
N LEU A 108 5.20 12.03 -0.46
CA LEU A 108 5.31 10.74 -1.15
C LEU A 108 5.36 10.93 -2.68
N ASN A 109 6.37 10.31 -3.30
CA ASN A 109 6.63 10.24 -4.73
C ASN A 109 7.25 8.87 -5.12
N GLN A 110 7.44 8.61 -6.41
CA GLN A 110 7.95 7.31 -6.91
C GLN A 110 9.36 6.95 -6.41
N SER A 111 10.15 7.94 -6.00
CA SER A 111 11.53 7.74 -5.52
C SER A 111 11.61 7.34 -4.05
N ASN A 112 10.59 7.66 -3.24
CA ASN A 112 10.56 7.38 -1.81
C ASN A 112 9.42 6.46 -1.37
N ALA A 113 8.45 6.10 -2.22
CA ALA A 113 7.30 5.29 -1.85
C ALA A 113 6.96 4.21 -2.88
N SER A 114 6.48 3.05 -2.42
CA SER A 114 5.99 1.96 -3.27
C SER A 114 4.73 2.38 -4.03
N THR A 115 4.46 1.72 -5.15
CA THR A 115 3.26 1.96 -5.96
C THR A 115 1.99 1.79 -5.13
N ALA A 116 1.98 0.83 -4.19
CA ALA A 116 0.89 0.60 -3.26
C ALA A 116 0.65 1.81 -2.34
N VAL A 117 1.69 2.37 -1.72
CA VAL A 117 1.59 3.56 -0.88
C VAL A 117 1.09 4.76 -1.68
N LEU A 118 1.60 4.94 -2.90
CA LEU A 118 1.17 6.02 -3.78
C LEU A 118 -0.30 5.86 -4.21
N TYR A 119 -0.75 4.63 -4.45
CA TYR A 119 -2.14 4.35 -4.78
C TYR A 119 -3.08 4.70 -3.62
N VAL A 120 -2.75 4.31 -2.39
CA VAL A 120 -3.53 4.70 -1.20
C VAL A 120 -3.58 6.23 -1.06
N LYS A 121 -2.46 6.92 -1.32
CA LYS A 121 -2.44 8.39 -1.33
C LYS A 121 -3.36 8.99 -2.39
N VAL A 122 -3.42 8.40 -3.59
CA VAL A 122 -4.35 8.82 -4.65
C VAL A 122 -5.79 8.67 -4.18
N GLU A 123 -6.18 7.49 -3.70
CA GLU A 123 -7.53 7.21 -3.20
C GLU A 123 -7.96 8.21 -2.11
N LEU A 124 -7.05 8.55 -1.18
CA LEU A 124 -7.30 9.56 -0.14
C LEU A 124 -7.43 11.00 -0.65
N SER A 125 -6.88 11.27 -1.85
CA SER A 125 -6.90 12.59 -2.46
C SER A 125 -8.10 12.80 -3.37
N LEU A 126 -8.80 11.73 -3.78
CA LEU A 126 -9.97 11.81 -4.61
C LEU A 126 -11.09 12.57 -3.88
N ARG A 127 -11.63 13.58 -4.55
CA ARG A 127 -12.77 14.36 -4.05
C ARG A 127 -13.86 14.33 -5.09
N PHE A 128 -14.84 13.47 -4.89
CA PHE A 128 -16.07 13.57 -5.65
C PHE A 128 -16.84 14.74 -5.05
N ASP A 129 -16.86 15.87 -5.76
CA ASP A 129 -17.79 16.94 -5.47
C ASP A 129 -19.19 16.33 -5.60
N THR A 130 -19.74 15.88 -4.47
CA THR A 130 -21.17 15.64 -4.39
C THR A 130 -21.78 16.97 -4.74
N GLY A 131 -22.43 17.04 -5.90
CA GLY A 131 -23.14 18.23 -6.37
C GLY A 131 -24.30 18.55 -5.43
N ALA A 132 -23.99 18.93 -4.19
CA ALA A 132 -24.87 19.64 -3.29
C ALA A 132 -25.12 20.97 -3.97
N ASN A 133 -26.10 20.97 -4.86
CA ASN A 133 -26.77 22.15 -5.31
C ASN A 133 -27.52 22.68 -4.07
N PRO A 134 -27.08 23.77 -3.42
CA PRO A 134 -27.74 24.26 -2.21
C PRO A 134 -29.12 24.88 -2.49
N ALA A 135 -29.60 24.84 -3.75
CA ALA A 135 -30.85 25.44 -4.21
C ALA A 135 -32.07 24.49 -4.15
N CYS A 136 -31.97 23.35 -3.47
CA CYS A 136 -33.09 22.43 -3.24
C CYS A 136 -33.20 22.08 -1.74
N LEU A 137 -33.47 23.10 -0.92
CA LEU A 137 -34.11 22.98 0.40
C LEU A 137 -35.21 24.03 0.50
#